data_AF-A0AA96GUE5-F1
#
_entry.id   AF-A0AA96GUE5-F1
#
_cell.length_a   1.000
_cell.length_b   1.000
_cell.length_c   1.000
_cell.angle_alpha   90.00
_cell.angle_beta   90.00
_cell.angle_gamma   90.00
#
_symmetry.space_group_name_H-M   'P 1'
#
loop_
_entity.id
_entity.type
_entity.pdbx_description
1 polymer ?
#
loop_
_entity_poly.entity_id
_entity_poly.type
_entity_poly.pdbx_seq_one_letter_code
_entity_poly.pdbx_strand_id
1 'polypeptide(L)'
;MKHMSFSMNACYRWIGIGVMCVVVWGCGEDPQQIFETAQFEEQQHNRAHAQELYEKIIQQHPESEFAEKARKRLEAWKTENPEEGT
;
A
#
# COMPACT_ATOMS: atom_id res chain seq x y z
N MET A 1 -41.24 -15.74 42.24
CA MET A 1 -40.17 -14.79 41.88
C MET A 1 -38.83 -15.48 42.14
N LYS A 2 -38.22 -16.03 41.08
CA LYS A 2 -36.92 -16.73 41.18
C LYS A 2 -35.82 -15.71 40.91
N HIS A 3 -35.12 -15.29 41.96
CA HIS A 3 -33.81 -14.65 41.82
C HIS A 3 -32.87 -15.65 41.18
N MET A 4 -32.35 -15.31 40.00
CA MET A 4 -31.31 -16.08 39.34
C MET A 4 -30.11 -15.16 39.18
N SER A 5 -29.21 -15.23 40.16
CA SER A 5 -27.85 -14.74 40.03
C SER A 5 -26.98 -15.94 39.67
N PHE A 6 -26.46 -16.00 38.44
CA PHE A 6 -25.22 -16.72 38.16
C PHE A 6 -24.56 -16.28 36.86
N SER A 7 -23.38 -15.67 37.03
CA SER A 7 -22.18 -15.80 36.23
C SER A 7 -22.12 -15.16 34.83
N MET A 8 -21.52 -13.97 34.86
CA MET A 8 -20.86 -13.20 33.80
C MET A 8 -19.72 -13.99 33.10
N ASN A 9 -20.01 -15.14 32.49
CA ASN A 9 -19.03 -15.93 31.71
C ASN A 9 -19.65 -16.60 30.47
N ALA A 10 -20.93 -16.34 30.17
CA ALA A 10 -21.65 -16.98 29.07
C ALA A 10 -21.97 -16.05 27.88
N CYS A 11 -21.68 -14.75 27.97
CA CYS A 11 -21.85 -13.81 26.84
C CYS A 11 -20.57 -13.63 26.01
N TYR A 12 -19.39 -13.96 26.54
CA TYR A 12 -18.11 -13.79 25.85
C TYR A 12 -17.71 -14.99 24.98
N ARG A 13 -18.61 -15.96 24.77
CA ARG A 13 -18.38 -17.14 23.92
C ARG A 13 -19.13 -17.08 22.58
N TRP A 14 -19.74 -15.94 22.27
CA TRP A 14 -20.43 -15.64 21.02
C TRP A 14 -20.02 -14.28 20.42
N ILE A 15 -18.87 -13.73 20.82
CA ILE A 15 -18.28 -12.50 20.25
C ILE A 15 -17.18 -12.84 19.22
N GLY A 16 -16.88 -14.12 18.99
CA GLY A 16 -15.70 -14.57 18.23
C GLY A 16 -15.85 -14.74 16.71
N ILE A 17 -17.03 -14.52 16.09
CA ILE A 17 -17.24 -14.85 14.66
C ILE A 17 -17.72 -13.65 13.80
N GLY A 18 -18.05 -12.49 14.39
CA GLY A 18 -18.59 -11.34 13.64
C GLY A 18 -17.58 -10.25 13.24
N VAL A 19 -16.38 -10.22 13.83
CA VAL A 19 -15.46 -9.05 13.74
C VAL A 19 -14.32 -9.25 12.71
N MET A 20 -14.24 -10.39 12.03
CA MET A 20 -13.13 -10.70 11.11
C MET A 20 -13.27 -10.12 9.68
N CYS A 21 -14.44 -9.58 9.28
CA CYS A 21 -14.68 -9.24 7.85
C CYS A 21 -14.52 -7.76 7.47
N VAL A 22 -14.07 -6.86 8.36
CA VAL A 22 -14.03 -5.40 8.07
C VAL A 22 -12.65 -4.89 7.63
N VAL A 23 -11.60 -5.72 7.61
CA VAL A 23 -10.20 -5.23 7.54
C VAL A 23 -9.64 -5.03 6.13
N VAL A 24 -10.40 -5.19 5.04
CA VAL A 24 -9.82 -5.18 3.66
C VAL A 24 -10.46 -4.17 2.73
N TRP A 25 -10.72 -2.95 3.22
CA TRP A 25 -10.96 -1.79 2.35
C TRP A 25 -9.79 -0.82 2.53
N GLY A 26 -8.62 -1.20 2.01
CA GLY A 26 -7.56 -0.23 1.79
C GLY A 26 -8.04 0.77 0.75
N CYS A 27 -8.18 2.05 1.13
CA CYS A 27 -8.42 3.12 0.18
C CYS A 27 -7.16 3.19 -0.70
N GLY A 28 -7.28 2.80 -1.98
CA GLY A 28 -6.15 2.87 -2.91
C GLY A 28 -5.67 4.31 -3.03
N GLU A 29 -4.38 4.53 -2.84
CA GLU A 29 -3.75 5.83 -3.12
C GLU A 29 -3.86 6.12 -4.63
N ASP A 30 -4.04 7.38 -5.01
CA ASP A 30 -4.18 7.71 -6.43
C ASP A 30 -2.82 7.59 -7.14
N PRO A 31 -2.71 6.85 -8.26
CA PRO A 31 -1.43 6.60 -8.92
C PRO A 31 -0.77 7.88 -9.47
N GLN A 32 -1.54 8.93 -9.77
CA GLN A 32 -0.98 10.22 -10.15
C GLN A 32 -0.25 10.87 -8.98
N GLN A 33 -0.86 10.85 -7.79
CA GLN A 33 -0.27 11.45 -6.59
C GLN A 33 1.03 10.74 -6.19
N ILE A 34 1.05 9.41 -6.26
CA ILE A 34 2.26 8.62 -5.99
C ILE A 34 3.34 8.99 -7.02
N PHE A 35 2.98 9.13 -8.30
CA PHE A 35 3.91 9.49 -9.37
C PHE A 35 4.51 10.89 -9.17
N GLU A 36 3.69 11.88 -8.85
CA GLU A 36 4.14 13.24 -8.56
C GLU A 36 5.08 13.28 -7.34
N THR A 37 4.78 12.47 -6.31
CA THR A 37 5.64 12.33 -5.13
C THR A 37 6.99 11.70 -5.50
N ALA A 38 6.98 10.65 -6.32
CA ALA A 38 8.22 10.03 -6.81
C ALA A 38 9.10 11.03 -7.57
N GLN A 39 8.49 11.85 -8.45
CA GLN A 39 9.22 12.91 -9.17
C GLN A 39 9.74 14.00 -8.25
N PHE A 40 9.00 14.37 -7.20
CA PHE A 40 9.46 15.33 -6.22
C PHE A 40 10.69 14.80 -5.47
N GLU A 41 10.65 13.56 -5.01
CA GLU A 41 11.75 12.97 -4.27
C GLU A 41 12.99 12.72 -5.11
N GLU A 42 12.80 12.35 -6.37
CA GLU A 42 13.88 12.28 -7.35
C GLU A 42 14.62 13.63 -7.48
N GLN A 43 13.86 14.74 -7.53
CA GLN A 43 14.41 16.10 -7.56
C GLN A 43 15.08 16.50 -6.24
N GLN A 44 14.62 15.96 -5.10
CA GLN A 44 15.25 16.14 -3.79
C GLN A 44 16.48 15.23 -3.58
N HIS A 45 16.96 14.55 -4.62
CA HIS A 45 18.02 13.55 -4.55
C HIS A 45 17.71 12.35 -3.65
N ASN A 46 16.44 12.15 -3.26
CA ASN A 46 15.99 10.96 -2.54
C ASN A 46 15.60 9.87 -3.54
N ARG A 47 16.64 9.37 -4.21
CA ARG A 47 16.52 8.43 -5.31
C ARG A 47 15.93 7.07 -4.89
N ALA A 48 16.38 6.52 -3.77
CA ALA A 48 15.90 5.22 -3.31
C ALA A 48 14.37 5.21 -3.09
N HIS A 49 13.84 6.24 -2.41
CA HIS A 49 12.41 6.30 -2.14
C HIS A 49 11.59 6.65 -3.40
N ALA A 50 12.13 7.46 -4.32
CA ALA A 50 11.51 7.67 -5.63
C ALA A 50 11.34 6.35 -6.41
N GLN A 51 12.35 5.47 -6.38
CA GLN A 51 12.25 4.13 -6.99
C GLN A 51 11.16 3.29 -6.32
N GLU A 52 11.12 3.24 -4.99
CA GLU A 52 10.08 2.50 -4.24
C GLU A 52 8.66 2.99 -4.62
N LEU A 53 8.47 4.30 -4.75
CA LEU A 53 7.20 4.88 -5.17
C LEU A 53 6.83 4.50 -6.61
N TYR A 54 7.78 4.52 -7.55
CA TYR A 54 7.54 4.05 -8.92
C TYR A 54 7.17 2.56 -8.95
N GLU A 55 7.85 1.72 -8.18
CA GLU A 55 7.53 0.30 -8.05
C GLU A 55 6.15 0.07 -7.42
N LYS A 56 5.78 0.87 -6.42
CA LYS A 56 4.45 0.84 -5.79
C LYS A 56 3.34 1.09 -6.81
N ILE A 57 3.49 2.08 -7.70
CA ILE A 57 2.52 2.36 -8.76
C ILE A 57 2.35 1.14 -9.67
N ILE A 58 3.45 0.49 -10.05
CA ILE A 58 3.42 -0.69 -10.92
C ILE A 58 2.71 -1.87 -10.25
N GLN A 59 2.95 -2.06 -8.94
CA GLN A 59 2.34 -3.15 -8.17
C GLN A 59 0.84 -2.91 -7.89
N GLN A 60 0.47 -1.70 -7.52
CA GLN A 60 -0.90 -1.37 -7.09
C GLN A 60 -1.83 -0.94 -8.24
N HIS A 61 -1.28 -0.32 -9.29
CA HIS A 61 -2.04 0.21 -10.42
C HIS A 61 -1.44 -0.20 -11.78
N PRO A 62 -1.24 -1.51 -12.04
CA PRO A 62 -0.47 -2.00 -13.19
C PRO A 62 -0.99 -1.55 -14.56
N GLU A 63 -2.31 -1.34 -14.67
CA GLU A 63 -3.02 -0.94 -15.90
C GLU A 63 -3.13 0.59 -16.06
N SER A 64 -2.68 1.38 -15.07
CA SER A 64 -2.73 2.84 -15.15
C SER A 64 -1.68 3.39 -16.11
N GLU A 65 -1.96 4.55 -16.71
CA GLU A 65 -0.98 5.31 -17.51
C GLU A 65 0.28 5.63 -16.69
N PHE A 66 0.11 5.88 -15.38
CA PHE A 66 1.22 6.17 -14.46
C PHE A 66 2.12 4.96 -14.22
N ALA A 67 1.61 3.73 -14.26
CA ALA A 67 2.44 2.54 -14.19
C ALA A 67 3.32 2.38 -15.44
N GLU A 68 2.83 2.76 -16.62
CA GLU A 68 3.66 2.79 -17.83
C GLU A 68 4.76 3.86 -17.72
N LYS A 69 4.42 5.07 -17.26
CA LYS A 69 5.39 6.14 -17.02
C LYS A 69 6.45 5.74 -15.98
N ALA A 70 6.03 5.11 -14.88
CA ALA A 70 6.91 4.61 -13.84
C ALA A 70 7.91 3.57 -14.40
N ARG A 71 7.43 2.58 -15.18
CA ARG A 71 8.30 1.59 -15.85
C ARG A 71 9.34 2.26 -16.74
N LYS A 72 8.91 3.20 -17.59
CA LYS A 72 9.82 3.95 -18.48
C LYS A 72 10.87 4.73 -17.70
N ARG A 73 10.50 5.38 -16.60
CA ARG A 73 11.44 6.13 -15.76
C ARG A 73 12.48 5.21 -15.11
N LEU A 74 12.05 4.07 -14.58
CA LEU A 74 12.95 3.06 -13.99
C LEU A 74 13.90 2.46 -15.04
N GLU A 75 13.44 2.24 -16.27
CA GLU A 75 14.29 1.77 -17.38
C GLU A 75 15.34 2.82 -17.80
N ALA A 76 14.92 4.09 -17.93
CA ALA A 76 15.83 5.19 -18.20
C ALA A 76 16.92 5.29 -17.12
N TRP A 77 16.56 5.07 -15.86
CA TRP A 77 17.49 5.10 -14.74
C TRP A 77 18.56 4.02 -14.86
N LYS A 78 18.19 2.77 -15.16
CA LYS A 78 19.15 1.66 -15.36
C LYS A 78 20.14 1.97 -16.48
N THR A 79 19.69 2.71 -17.50
CA THR A 79 20.54 3.15 -18.60
C THR A 79 21.51 4.27 -18.16
N GLU A 80 21.06 5.17 -17.29
CA GLU A 80 21.88 6.26 -16.72
C GLU A 80 22.88 5.77 -15.66
N ASN A 81 22.54 4.74 -14.89
CA ASN A 81 23.32 4.25 -13.75
C ASN A 81 23.44 2.71 -13.81
N PRO A 82 24.24 2.17 -14.74
CA PRO A 82 24.34 0.72 -14.96
C PRO A 82 24.95 -0.05 -13.78
N GLU A 83 25.64 0.63 -12.86
CA GLU A 83 26.34 0.05 -11.71
C GLU A 83 25.43 -0.14 -10.47
N GLU A 84 24.23 0.44 -10.46
CA GLU A 84 23.31 0.45 -9.29
C GLU A 84 22.23 -0.66 -9.38
N GLY A 85 22.33 -1.54 -10.38
CA GLY A 85 21.32 -2.55 -10.73
C GLY A 85 21.63 -4.01 -10.34
N THR A 86 22.59 -4.25 -9.45
CA THR A 86 22.97 -5.60 -8.98
C THR A 86 22.54 -5.89 -7.55
#